data_AF-A0A9E0R0V6-F1
#
_entry.id   AF-A0A9E0R0V6-F1
#
_cell.length_a   1.000
_cell.length_b   1.000
_cell.length_c   1.000
_cell.angle_alpha   90.00
_cell.angle_beta   90.00
_cell.angle_gamma   90.00
#
_symmetry.space_group_name_H-M   'P 1'
#
loop_
_entity.id
_entity.type
_entity.pdbx_description
1 polymer ?
#
loop_
_entity_poly.entity_id
_entity_poly.type
_entity_poly.pdbx_seq_one_letter_code
_entity_poly.pdbx_strand_id
1 'polypeptide(L)'
;MKKQTLNTPIQFRRKPLIMALEPRILLDGAAVVTTADLTTDVAYQDGAAQTETVEQSVHFAAPAPTGTDSGNRREVAFVDTAVEDYQSLADGLDESVEIILIDGNGNGLEQMVAALQDETGIDAIHLFSHGDVGELKLGTLTLNDDNLQAN
;
A
#
# COMPACT_ATOMS: atom_id res chain seq x y z
N MET A 1 -14.68 82.68 -15.54
CA MET A 1 -13.84 82.82 -14.34
C MET A 1 -14.13 81.65 -13.40
N LYS A 2 -13.07 81.03 -12.86
CA LYS A 2 -13.04 79.73 -12.18
C LYS A 2 -13.53 79.84 -10.73
N LYS A 3 -14.28 78.84 -10.25
CA LYS A 3 -14.38 78.48 -8.82
C LYS A 3 -14.46 76.95 -8.73
N GLN A 4 -13.39 76.31 -8.30
CA GLN A 4 -13.41 74.94 -7.79
C GLN A 4 -12.67 74.92 -6.46
N THR A 5 -13.43 74.56 -5.44
CA THR A 5 -13.07 74.50 -4.03
C THR A 5 -12.26 73.23 -3.76
N LEU A 6 -11.15 73.35 -3.02
CA LEU A 6 -10.30 72.22 -2.64
C LEU A 6 -11.01 71.33 -1.61
N ASN A 7 -11.06 70.03 -1.84
CA ASN A 7 -11.51 69.04 -0.86
C ASN A 7 -10.38 68.00 -0.66
N THR A 8 -9.60 68.16 0.40
CA THR A 8 -8.52 67.21 0.77
C THR A 8 -9.04 66.29 1.87
N PRO A 9 -9.15 64.96 1.66
CA PRO A 9 -9.54 64.05 2.73
C PRO A 9 -8.37 63.74 3.68
N ILE A 10 -8.70 63.69 4.96
CA ILE A 10 -7.82 63.37 6.10
C ILE A 10 -7.35 61.91 6.02
N GLN A 11 -6.03 61.69 6.03
CA GLN A 11 -5.41 60.36 5.97
C GLN A 11 -5.15 59.82 7.40
N PHE A 12 -5.82 58.73 7.79
CA PHE A 12 -5.59 58.03 9.06
C PHE A 12 -4.37 57.11 8.97
N ARG A 13 -3.35 57.37 9.81
CA ARG A 13 -2.15 56.53 9.92
C ARG A 13 -2.45 55.31 10.81
N ARG A 14 -2.64 54.12 10.22
CA ARG A 14 -2.77 52.87 10.98
C ARG A 14 -1.38 52.39 11.44
N LYS A 15 -1.24 51.99 12.71
CA LYS A 15 -0.02 51.37 13.26
C LYS A 15 0.04 49.91 12.78
N PRO A 16 1.19 49.39 12.30
CA PRO A 16 1.29 47.96 11.99
C PRO A 16 1.44 47.16 13.29
N LEU A 17 0.62 46.12 13.47
CA LEU A 17 0.77 45.09 14.49
C LEU A 17 1.65 43.98 13.90
N ILE A 18 2.96 44.04 14.14
CA ILE A 18 3.85 42.92 13.83
C ILE A 18 3.83 42.03 15.08
N MET A 19 3.02 40.97 15.06
CA MET A 19 3.09 39.93 16.09
C MET A 19 4.22 38.97 15.74
N ALA A 20 5.12 38.71 16.69
CA ALA A 20 6.10 37.63 16.55
C ALA A 20 5.37 36.29 16.56
N LEU A 21 5.71 35.39 15.63
CA LEU A 21 5.19 34.03 15.63
C LEU A 21 5.78 33.26 16.82
N GLU A 22 4.97 32.40 17.43
CA GLU A 22 5.44 31.45 18.43
C GLU A 22 6.45 30.46 17.84
N PRO A 23 7.40 29.92 18.63
CA PRO A 23 8.40 28.98 18.14
C PRO A 23 7.76 27.72 17.54
N ARG A 24 8.16 27.36 16.32
CA ARG A 24 7.85 26.05 15.74
C ARG A 24 8.82 25.02 16.32
N ILE A 25 8.36 24.23 17.27
CA ILE A 25 9.07 23.01 17.68
C ILE A 25 8.82 21.95 16.61
N LEU A 26 9.89 21.52 15.93
CA LEU A 26 9.85 20.42 14.97
C LEU A 26 10.19 19.13 15.75
N LEU A 27 9.19 18.27 15.95
CA LEU A 27 9.38 16.96 16.56
C LEU A 27 9.75 15.98 15.45
N ASP A 28 11.01 15.56 15.42
CA ASP A 28 11.51 14.55 14.49
C ASP A 28 10.88 13.20 14.84
N GLY A 29 9.88 12.79 14.05
CA GLY A 29 9.12 11.56 14.24
C GLY A 29 9.92 10.27 13.99
N ALA A 30 11.22 10.36 13.75
CA ALA A 30 12.12 9.21 13.64
C ALA A 30 12.46 8.61 15.03
N ALA A 31 11.43 8.17 15.74
CA ALA A 31 11.56 7.30 16.92
C ALA A 31 10.38 6.32 16.97
N VAL A 32 10.16 5.59 15.87
CA VAL A 32 9.34 4.37 15.86
C VAL A 32 10.22 3.28 15.29
N VAL A 33 10.88 2.54 16.19
CA VAL A 33 11.30 1.13 16.08
C VAL A 33 12.14 0.83 17.32
N THR A 34 11.48 0.42 18.39
CA THR A 34 11.96 -0.58 19.37
C THR A 34 10.77 -0.94 20.27
N THR A 35 9.88 -1.82 19.81
CA THR A 35 8.79 -2.40 20.63
C THR A 35 8.69 -3.92 20.49
N ALA A 36 9.79 -4.58 20.14
CA ALA A 36 9.86 -6.04 20.20
C ALA A 36 10.02 -6.60 21.63
N ASP A 37 10.02 -5.77 22.69
CA ASP A 37 10.18 -6.24 24.08
C ASP A 37 9.07 -5.78 25.06
N LEU A 38 7.89 -5.36 24.57
CA LEU A 38 6.76 -5.06 25.45
C LEU A 38 5.50 -5.79 24.99
N THR A 39 5.55 -7.11 25.13
CA THR A 39 4.36 -7.94 25.20
C THR A 39 3.58 -7.63 26.48
N THR A 40 2.25 -7.77 26.39
CA THR A 40 1.23 -7.78 27.46
C THR A 40 0.71 -6.42 27.96
N ASP A 41 -0.32 -5.88 27.28
CA ASP A 41 -1.69 -5.83 27.83
C ASP A 41 -2.69 -5.41 26.74
N VAL A 42 -3.84 -6.06 26.70
CA VAL A 42 -4.92 -5.81 25.73
C VAL A 42 -5.87 -4.79 26.33
N ALA A 43 -5.95 -3.58 25.76
CA ALA A 43 -7.10 -2.70 25.97
C ALA A 43 -7.36 -1.85 24.72
N TYR A 44 -8.54 -2.06 24.15
CA TYR A 44 -9.14 -1.36 23.03
C TYR A 44 -8.95 0.16 23.05
N GLN A 45 -8.54 0.74 21.92
CA GLN A 45 -8.81 2.15 21.62
C GLN A 45 -9.12 2.34 20.13
N ASP A 46 -10.39 2.64 19.89
CA ASP A 46 -11.00 3.19 18.68
C ASP A 46 -10.36 4.54 18.29
N GLY A 47 -10.32 4.86 16.99
CA GLY A 47 -9.90 6.18 16.54
C GLY A 47 -9.58 6.30 15.06
N ALA A 48 -10.60 6.30 14.22
CA ALA A 48 -10.53 6.71 12.83
C ALA A 48 -10.00 8.15 12.66
N ALA A 49 -9.12 8.37 11.69
CA ALA A 49 -9.18 9.52 10.79
C ALA A 49 -8.07 9.43 9.71
N GLN A 50 -8.53 9.19 8.48
CA GLN A 50 -7.79 9.38 7.25
C GLN A 50 -7.60 10.89 7.00
N THR A 51 -6.49 11.32 6.40
CA THR A 51 -6.53 12.46 5.49
C THR A 51 -5.49 12.29 4.39
N GLU A 52 -6.01 12.24 3.17
CA GLU A 52 -5.29 12.13 1.91
C GLU A 52 -4.40 13.35 1.64
N THR A 53 -3.21 13.13 1.11
CA THR A 53 -2.49 14.10 0.27
C THR A 53 -1.84 13.32 -0.85
N VAL A 54 -2.42 13.47 -2.05
CA VAL A 54 -1.96 12.82 -3.29
C VAL A 54 -0.81 13.63 -3.88
N GLU A 55 0.07 12.92 -4.59
CA GLU A 55 1.25 13.37 -5.36
C GLU A 55 2.62 13.15 -4.72
N GLN A 56 2.77 12.04 -4.01
CA GLN A 56 3.97 11.25 -4.16
C GLN A 56 3.49 9.90 -4.63
N SER A 57 3.98 9.43 -5.78
CA SER A 57 3.78 8.06 -6.22
C SER A 57 4.10 7.15 -5.04
N VAL A 58 3.04 6.72 -4.34
CA VAL A 58 3.09 5.62 -3.41
C VAL A 58 3.37 4.44 -4.32
N HIS A 59 4.65 4.24 -4.63
CA HIS A 59 5.10 2.89 -4.81
C HIS A 59 4.58 2.18 -3.58
N PHE A 60 3.51 1.41 -3.76
CA PHE A 60 3.21 0.29 -2.90
C PHE A 60 4.37 -0.69 -3.11
N ALA A 61 5.57 -0.28 -2.68
CA ALA A 61 6.56 -1.20 -2.26
C ALA A 61 5.96 -1.77 -0.98
N ALA A 62 5.15 -2.82 -1.16
CA ALA A 62 5.14 -3.86 -0.15
C ALA A 62 6.60 -4.01 0.30
N PRO A 63 6.91 -3.94 1.61
CA PRO A 63 8.28 -4.11 2.06
C PRO A 63 8.81 -5.33 1.32
N ALA A 64 9.77 -5.11 0.42
CA ALA A 64 10.42 -6.21 -0.26
C ALA A 64 10.86 -7.15 0.88
N PRO A 65 10.72 -8.47 0.75
CA PRO A 65 11.14 -9.39 1.78
C PRO A 65 12.66 -9.24 1.98
N THR A 66 13.09 -8.24 2.76
CA THR A 66 14.46 -8.01 3.19
C THR A 66 14.68 -8.88 4.41
N GLY A 67 14.46 -10.17 4.22
CA GLY A 67 14.78 -11.20 5.16
C GLY A 67 15.72 -12.15 4.44
N THR A 68 16.99 -11.78 4.30
CA THR A 68 18.10 -12.72 4.01
C THR A 68 18.37 -13.64 5.21
N ASP A 69 17.34 -13.94 6.00
CA ASP A 69 17.35 -15.11 6.86
C ASP A 69 17.05 -16.29 5.94
N SER A 70 18.08 -16.67 5.17
CA SER A 70 18.09 -17.82 4.26
C SER A 70 18.04 -19.16 5.01
N GLY A 71 17.49 -19.17 6.23
CA GLY A 71 17.18 -20.37 6.96
C GLY A 71 16.06 -21.10 6.22
N ASN A 72 16.42 -21.95 5.25
CA ASN A 72 15.56 -22.90 4.54
C ASN A 72 14.10 -22.45 4.39
N ARG A 73 13.86 -21.23 3.90
CA ARG A 73 12.49 -20.78 3.62
C ARG A 73 12.03 -21.41 2.33
N ARG A 74 10.84 -22.00 2.36
CA ARG A 74 10.20 -22.55 1.17
C ARG A 74 9.12 -21.59 0.71
N GLU A 75 9.35 -20.98 -0.43
CA GLU A 75 8.42 -20.00 -1.02
C GLU A 75 7.91 -20.51 -2.37
N VAL A 76 6.62 -20.27 -2.63
CA VAL A 76 5.96 -20.66 -3.88
C VAL A 76 5.36 -19.43 -4.52
N ALA A 77 5.60 -19.23 -5.81
CA ALA A 77 5.02 -18.17 -6.61
C ALA A 77 4.06 -18.74 -7.65
N PHE A 78 2.79 -18.34 -7.57
CA PHE A 78 1.80 -18.60 -8.60
C PHE A 78 1.74 -17.44 -9.58
N VAL A 79 1.91 -17.74 -10.87
CA VAL A 79 1.85 -16.74 -11.94
C VAL A 79 0.73 -17.11 -12.91
N ASP A 80 -0.28 -16.25 -12.99
CA ASP A 80 -1.37 -16.40 -13.96
C ASP A 80 -0.92 -16.06 -15.38
N THR A 81 -1.07 -17.02 -16.29
CA THR A 81 -0.71 -16.86 -17.71
C THR A 81 -1.64 -15.91 -18.46
N ALA A 82 -2.78 -15.53 -17.88
CA ALA A 82 -3.63 -14.46 -18.40
C ALA A 82 -2.98 -13.06 -18.23
N VAL A 83 -1.97 -12.91 -17.37
CA VAL A 83 -1.22 -11.66 -17.19
C VAL A 83 -0.33 -11.40 -18.41
N GLU A 84 -0.39 -10.17 -18.92
CA GLU A 84 0.45 -9.76 -20.04
C GLU A 84 1.93 -9.88 -19.67
N ASP A 85 2.71 -10.49 -20.56
CA ASP A 85 4.15 -10.71 -20.37
C ASP A 85 4.52 -11.44 -19.06
N TYR A 86 3.69 -12.40 -18.64
CA TYR A 86 3.91 -13.19 -17.42
C TYR A 86 5.29 -13.88 -17.34
N GLN A 87 5.93 -14.14 -18.50
CA GLN A 87 7.28 -14.73 -18.57
C GLN A 87 8.32 -13.81 -17.92
N SER A 88 8.27 -12.50 -18.20
CA SER A 88 9.15 -11.52 -17.57
C SER A 88 8.95 -11.43 -16.06
N LEU A 89 7.72 -11.66 -15.58
CA LEU A 89 7.44 -11.73 -14.14
C LEU A 89 8.08 -12.98 -13.52
N ALA A 90 7.94 -14.13 -14.17
CA ALA A 90 8.53 -15.38 -13.71
C ALA A 90 10.07 -15.32 -13.72
N ASP A 91 10.67 -14.78 -14.79
CA ASP A 91 12.12 -14.61 -14.92
C ASP A 91 12.72 -13.62 -13.91
N GLY A 92 11.89 -12.74 -13.35
CA GLY A 92 12.30 -11.77 -12.33
C GLY A 92 12.34 -12.30 -10.90
N LEU A 93 11.84 -13.52 -10.67
CA LEU A 93 11.82 -14.16 -9.36
C LEU A 93 13.19 -14.77 -9.02
N ASP A 94 13.48 -14.86 -7.72
CA ASP A 94 14.70 -15.51 -7.23
C ASP A 94 14.67 -17.02 -7.51
N GLU A 95 15.82 -17.60 -7.84
CA GLU A 95 15.94 -19.03 -8.17
C GLU A 95 15.53 -19.95 -7.00
N SER A 96 15.48 -19.42 -5.77
CA SER A 96 15.02 -20.17 -4.58
C SER A 96 13.49 -20.29 -4.47
N VAL A 97 12.73 -19.54 -5.26
CA VAL A 97 11.26 -19.55 -5.27
C VAL A 97 10.75 -20.58 -6.27
N GLU A 98 9.86 -21.46 -5.83
CA GLU A 98 9.20 -22.43 -6.71
C GLU A 98 8.10 -21.75 -7.52
N ILE A 99 8.22 -21.74 -8.85
CA ILE A 99 7.27 -21.07 -9.74
C ILE A 99 6.26 -22.07 -10.29
N ILE A 100 4.97 -21.78 -10.09
CA ILE A 100 3.85 -22.57 -10.62
C ILE A 100 3.00 -21.66 -11.52
N LEU A 101 2.84 -22.07 -12.78
CA LEU A 101 2.00 -21.32 -13.73
C LEU A 101 0.54 -21.75 -13.61
N ILE A 102 -0.35 -20.76 -13.51
CA ILE A 102 -1.81 -20.97 -13.57
C ILE A 102 -2.25 -20.83 -15.03
N ASP A 103 -2.95 -21.84 -15.55
CA ASP A 103 -3.58 -21.74 -16.86
C ASP A 103 -4.71 -20.72 -16.80
N GLY A 104 -4.58 -19.65 -17.58
CA GLY A 104 -5.53 -18.54 -17.63
C GLY A 104 -6.91 -18.93 -18.16
N ASN A 105 -7.02 -20.11 -18.79
CA ASN A 105 -8.28 -20.65 -19.30
C ASN A 105 -9.00 -21.58 -18.31
N GLY A 106 -8.36 -21.91 -17.18
CA GLY A 106 -8.91 -22.76 -16.12
C GLY A 106 -9.40 -21.95 -14.92
N ASN A 107 -10.04 -22.61 -13.96
CA ASN A 107 -10.28 -22.01 -12.65
C ASN A 107 -8.95 -21.99 -11.89
N GLY A 108 -8.39 -20.81 -11.64
CA GLY A 108 -7.06 -20.72 -11.06
C GLY A 108 -7.01 -21.04 -9.56
N LEU A 109 -8.10 -20.85 -8.82
CA LEU A 109 -8.16 -21.24 -7.41
C LEU A 109 -8.15 -22.76 -7.26
N GLU A 110 -8.91 -23.48 -8.09
CA GLU A 110 -8.88 -24.95 -8.10
C GLU A 110 -7.49 -25.50 -8.46
N GLN A 111 -6.79 -24.84 -9.39
CA GLN A 111 -5.41 -25.19 -9.75
C GLN A 111 -4.44 -24.97 -8.59
N MET A 112 -4.56 -23.85 -7.86
CA MET A 112 -3.75 -23.59 -6.67
C MET A 112 -4.00 -24.62 -5.57
N VAL A 113 -5.27 -24.95 -5.30
CA VAL A 113 -5.62 -25.99 -4.31
C VAL A 113 -5.05 -27.35 -4.71
N ALA A 114 -5.14 -27.71 -5.99
CA ALA A 114 -4.57 -28.97 -6.49
C ALA A 114 -3.04 -29.00 -6.37
N ALA A 115 -2.37 -27.88 -6.68
CA ALA A 115 -0.92 -27.76 -6.58
C ALA A 115 -0.41 -27.81 -5.14
N LEU A 116 -1.21 -27.34 -4.16
CA LEU A 116 -0.83 -27.26 -2.76
C LEU A 116 -1.30 -28.44 -1.90
N GLN A 117 -2.06 -29.39 -2.46
CA GLN A 117 -2.79 -30.41 -1.70
C GLN A 117 -1.91 -31.27 -0.78
N ASP A 118 -0.70 -31.62 -1.23
CA ASP A 118 0.27 -32.43 -0.46
C ASP A 118 1.53 -31.62 -0.07
N GLU A 119 1.47 -30.31 -0.27
CA GLU A 119 2.59 -29.42 -0.02
C GLU A 119 2.63 -28.98 1.45
N THR A 120 3.80 -29.09 2.08
CA THR A 120 3.98 -28.71 3.48
C THR A 120 5.20 -27.83 3.65
N GLY A 121 5.24 -27.11 4.78
CA GLY A 121 6.37 -26.25 5.14
C GLY A 121 6.56 -25.05 4.21
N ILE A 122 5.51 -24.58 3.52
CA ILE A 122 5.56 -23.35 2.74
C ILE A 122 5.51 -22.16 3.70
N ASP A 123 6.54 -21.34 3.67
CA ASP A 123 6.66 -20.11 4.45
C ASP A 123 5.94 -18.92 3.80
N ALA A 124 5.91 -18.87 2.46
CA ALA A 124 5.25 -17.80 1.71
C ALA A 124 4.64 -18.30 0.40
N ILE A 125 3.47 -17.72 0.06
CA ILE A 125 2.85 -17.85 -1.26
C ILE A 125 2.77 -16.46 -1.88
N HIS A 126 3.40 -16.31 -3.04
CA HIS A 126 3.31 -15.13 -3.88
C HIS A 126 2.29 -15.38 -4.99
N LEU A 127 1.44 -14.41 -5.30
CA LEU A 127 0.44 -14.54 -6.35
C LEU A 127 0.50 -13.35 -7.31
N PHE A 128 0.70 -13.64 -8.59
CA PHE A 128 0.73 -12.68 -9.69
C PHE A 128 -0.46 -12.93 -10.60
N SER A 129 -1.33 -11.93 -10.69
CA SER A 129 -2.71 -12.08 -11.18
C SER A 129 -3.25 -10.73 -11.65
N HIS A 130 -4.34 -10.74 -12.40
CA HIS A 130 -5.10 -9.52 -12.66
C HIS A 130 -5.99 -9.17 -11.45
N GLY A 131 -6.24 -7.87 -11.26
CA GLY A 131 -7.16 -7.37 -10.26
C GLY A 131 -7.92 -6.16 -10.79
N ASP A 132 -9.05 -5.87 -10.15
CA ASP A 132 -9.85 -4.66 -10.36
C ASP A 132 -10.34 -4.17 -8.99
N VAL A 133 -11.09 -3.07 -8.97
CA VAL A 133 -11.65 -2.52 -7.72
C VAL A 133 -12.59 -3.53 -7.08
N GLY A 134 -12.16 -4.10 -5.95
CA GLY A 134 -12.94 -5.11 -5.21
C GLY A 134 -12.93 -6.50 -5.85
N GLU A 135 -12.09 -6.74 -6.86
CA GLU A 135 -12.04 -8.01 -7.58
C GLU A 135 -10.62 -8.54 -7.72
N LEU A 136 -10.44 -9.85 -7.56
CA LEU A 136 -9.23 -10.60 -7.91
C LEU A 136 -9.58 -11.58 -9.04
N LYS A 137 -8.85 -11.53 -10.16
CA LYS A 137 -9.11 -12.37 -11.34
C LYS A 137 -8.02 -13.42 -11.49
N LEU A 138 -8.37 -14.68 -11.23
CA LEU A 138 -7.47 -15.81 -11.17
C LEU A 138 -7.87 -16.89 -12.19
N GLY A 139 -7.23 -16.86 -13.34
CA GLY A 139 -7.69 -17.55 -14.54
C GLY A 139 -9.09 -17.11 -14.94
N THR A 140 -10.04 -18.03 -14.95
CA THR A 140 -11.46 -17.78 -15.25
C THR A 140 -12.29 -17.38 -14.04
N LEU A 141 -11.75 -17.47 -12.82
CA LEU A 141 -12.44 -17.10 -11.59
C LEU A 141 -12.27 -15.60 -11.31
N THR A 142 -13.37 -14.89 -11.07
CA THR A 142 -13.34 -13.56 -10.44
C THR A 142 -13.82 -13.69 -9.01
N LEU A 143 -12.94 -13.46 -8.04
CA LEU A 143 -13.24 -13.43 -6.61
C LEU A 143 -13.61 -12.01 -6.19
N ASN A 144 -14.74 -11.85 -5.51
CA ASN A 144 -15.25 -10.57 -5.01
C ASN A 144 -16.12 -10.77 -3.76
N ASP A 145 -16.67 -9.70 -3.19
CA ASP A 145 -17.53 -9.77 -1.99
C ASP A 145 -18.75 -10.69 -2.14
N ASP A 146 -19.28 -10.86 -3.36
CA ASP A 146 -20.48 -11.68 -3.61
C ASP A 146 -20.19 -13.19 -3.50
N ASN A 147 -18.96 -13.62 -3.79
CA ASN A 147 -18.60 -15.04 -3.89
C ASN A 147 -17.46 -15.48 -2.98
N LEU A 148 -16.84 -14.56 -2.22
CA LEU A 148 -15.75 -14.87 -1.29
C LEU A 148 -16.13 -15.89 -0.22
N GLN A 149 -17.38 -15.88 0.25
CA GLN A 149 -17.85 -16.84 1.27
C GLN A 149 -18.23 -18.21 0.71
N ALA A 150 -18.37 -18.32 -0.61
CA ALA A 150 -18.85 -19.53 -1.28
C ALA A 150 -17.72 -20.44 -1.79
N ASN A 151 -16.48 -19.99 -1.68
CA ASN A 151 -15.26 -20.69 -2.07
C ASN A 151 -14.42 -21.01 -0.85
#